data_AF-A0A660TGR7-F1
#
_entry.id   AF-A0A660TGR7-F1
#
_cell.length_a   1.000
_cell.length_b   1.000
_cell.length_c   1.000
_cell.angle_alpha   90.00
_cell.angle_beta   90.00
_cell.angle_gamma   90.00
#
_symmetry.space_group_name_H-M   'P 1'
#
loop_
_entity.id
_entity.type
_entity.pdbx_description
1 polymer ?
#
loop_
_entity_poly.entity_id
_entity_poly.type
_entity_poly.pdbx_seq_one_letter_code
_entity_poly.pdbx_strand_id
1 'polypeptide(L)'
;MKKQGLYDPGYEHDACGVGFVVEISGKASHQTVVDGITILKNLEHRGAVGSDVNSGDGAGILVQIPHEFFVKELEFELPSSGSYGVGMFFLPIDEDKRNSVITIITDVVGSEGSAIVGTRDVPFVSDSLGPKALSSMPFIYQTFITSNDLSGDDLERKLYIIR
;
A
#
# COMPACT_ATOMS: atom_id res chain seq x y z
N MET A 1 26.52 5.46 18.53
CA MET A 1 27.54 4.63 19.23
C MET A 1 28.61 5.49 19.92
N LYS A 2 29.46 4.94 20.80
CA LYS A 2 30.69 5.63 21.29
C LYS A 2 31.81 5.51 20.24
N LYS A 3 32.63 6.55 20.09
CA LYS A 3 33.77 6.59 19.15
C LYS A 3 34.72 5.42 19.39
N GLN A 4 34.93 4.58 18.37
CA GLN A 4 35.87 3.45 18.40
C GLN A 4 36.99 3.68 17.39
N GLY A 5 38.22 3.88 17.87
CA GLY A 5 39.39 4.12 17.00
C GLY A 5 39.27 5.41 16.18
N LEU A 6 39.71 5.36 14.92
CA LEU A 6 39.66 6.49 13.97
C LEU A 6 38.27 6.69 13.35
N TYR A 7 37.33 5.76 13.58
CA TYR A 7 35.96 5.88 13.06
C TYR A 7 35.18 6.91 13.87
N ASP A 8 34.60 7.90 13.20
CA ASP A 8 33.69 8.86 13.82
C ASP A 8 32.23 8.37 13.71
N PRO A 9 31.54 8.12 14.83
CA PRO A 9 30.12 7.74 14.81
C PRO A 9 29.21 8.78 14.15
N GLY A 10 29.66 10.02 13.92
CA GLY A 10 28.93 11.02 13.13
C GLY A 10 28.78 10.66 11.65
N TYR A 11 29.55 9.70 11.14
CA TYR A 11 29.40 9.11 9.79
C TYR A 11 28.51 7.87 9.76
N GLU A 12 27.92 7.50 10.90
CA GLU A 12 26.95 6.42 10.98
C GLU A 12 25.61 6.95 10.43
N HIS A 13 25.20 6.45 9.26
CA HIS A 13 23.97 6.83 8.60
C HIS A 13 23.08 5.61 8.46
N ASP A 14 21.90 5.65 9.08
CA ASP A 14 20.84 4.66 8.83
C ASP A 14 20.43 4.70 7.35
N ALA A 15 20.29 3.51 6.76
CA ALA A 15 20.15 3.30 5.31
C ALA A 15 18.70 3.39 4.80
N CYS A 16 17.87 4.29 5.36
CA CYS A 16 16.50 4.50 4.91
C CYS A 16 16.16 5.99 4.75
N GLY A 17 15.55 6.34 3.62
CA GLY A 17 14.98 7.66 3.34
C GLY A 17 13.47 7.68 3.56
N VAL A 18 12.97 8.72 4.23
CA VAL A 18 11.53 8.98 4.38
C VAL A 18 11.29 10.45 4.06
N GLY A 19 10.17 10.74 3.42
CA GLY A 19 9.68 12.10 3.19
C GLY A 19 8.17 12.13 3.11
N PHE A 20 7.59 13.32 3.22
CA PHE A 20 6.15 13.53 3.08
C PHE A 20 5.90 14.85 2.34
N VAL A 21 4.74 14.94 1.70
CA VAL A 21 4.25 16.15 1.03
C VAL A 21 2.81 16.36 1.48
N VAL A 22 2.43 17.61 1.70
CA VAL A 22 1.08 17.99 2.11
C VAL A 22 0.63 19.22 1.33
N GLU A 23 -0.61 19.18 0.84
CA GLU A 23 -1.30 20.36 0.31
C GLU A 23 -1.98 21.08 1.48
N ILE A 24 -1.43 22.23 1.89
CA ILE A 24 -1.86 22.96 3.11
C ILE A 24 -3.31 23.41 3.02
N SER A 25 -3.82 23.69 1.81
CA SER A 25 -5.23 24.07 1.64
C SER A 25 -6.21 22.91 1.87
N GLY A 26 -5.72 21.67 1.97
CA GLY A 26 -6.53 20.46 2.13
C GLY A 26 -7.25 20.02 0.86
N LYS A 27 -7.05 20.71 -0.27
CA LYS A 27 -7.64 20.31 -1.55
C LYS A 27 -6.89 19.11 -2.12
N ALA A 28 -7.61 18.02 -2.41
CA ALA A 28 -7.01 16.86 -3.07
C ALA A 28 -6.42 17.27 -4.43
N SER A 29 -5.19 16.83 -4.70
CA SER A 29 -4.48 17.13 -5.94
C SER A 29 -3.60 15.97 -6.33
N HIS A 30 -3.59 15.59 -7.61
CA HIS A 30 -2.66 14.60 -8.12
C HIS A 30 -1.19 15.06 -7.99
N GLN A 31 -0.95 16.37 -7.85
CA GLN A 31 0.40 16.92 -7.68
C GLN A 31 1.12 16.36 -6.45
N THR A 32 0.41 16.12 -5.34
CA THR A 32 1.05 15.56 -4.13
C THR A 32 1.56 14.15 -4.34
N VAL A 33 0.89 13.36 -5.20
CA VAL A 33 1.36 12.02 -5.61
C VAL A 33 2.62 12.14 -6.48
N VAL A 34 2.62 13.05 -7.45
CA VAL A 34 3.79 13.32 -8.31
C VAL A 34 5.00 13.79 -7.49
N ASP A 35 4.77 14.66 -6.51
CA ASP A 35 5.83 15.15 -5.62
C ASP A 35 6.35 14.03 -4.72
N GLY A 36 5.47 13.18 -4.17
CA GLY A 36 5.86 11.99 -3.41
C GLY A 36 6.72 11.02 -4.22
N ILE A 37 6.38 10.76 -5.48
CA ILE A 37 7.21 9.96 -6.40
C ILE A 37 8.56 10.65 -6.66
N THR A 38 8.57 11.97 -6.80
CA THR A 38 9.81 12.74 -6.98
C THR A 38 10.73 12.62 -5.76
N ILE A 39 10.18 12.65 -4.55
CA ILE A 39 10.93 12.38 -3.32
C ILE A 39 11.54 10.98 -3.36
N LEU A 40 10.77 9.94 -3.69
CA LEU A 40 11.28 8.57 -3.76
C LEU A 40 12.44 8.44 -4.75
N LYS A 41 12.34 9.04 -5.94
CA LYS A 41 13.44 9.09 -6.92
C LYS A 41 14.69 9.77 -6.36
N ASN A 42 14.52 10.87 -5.63
CA ASN A 42 15.63 11.59 -5.03
C ASN A 42 16.26 10.84 -3.83
N LEU A 43 15.56 9.88 -3.24
CA LEU A 43 16.05 9.05 -2.13
C LEU A 43 16.73 7.75 -2.58
N GLU A 44 16.83 7.49 -3.89
CA GLU A 44 17.48 6.29 -4.45
C GLU A 44 18.90 6.06 -3.90
N HIS A 45 19.69 7.13 -3.75
CA HIS A 45 21.05 7.07 -3.19
C HIS A 45 21.12 6.60 -1.73
N ARG A 46 19.98 6.55 -1.03
CA ARG A 46 19.84 6.02 0.34
C ARG A 46 19.16 4.66 0.36
N GLY A 47 18.74 4.13 -0.77
CA GLY A 47 18.15 2.80 -0.88
C GLY A 47 19.24 1.73 -0.88
N ALA A 48 19.01 0.66 -0.13
CA ALA A 48 19.79 -0.56 -0.30
C ALA A 48 19.40 -1.21 -1.64
N VAL A 49 20.41 -1.42 -2.48
CA VAL A 49 20.29 -2.19 -3.73
C VAL A 49 20.55 -3.65 -3.39
N GLY A 50 19.68 -4.52 -3.88
CA GLY A 50 19.83 -5.96 -3.74
C GLY A 50 21.07 -6.50 -4.44
N SER A 51 21.26 -7.81 -4.37
CA SER A 51 22.38 -8.50 -5.03
C SER A 51 22.33 -8.44 -6.56
N ASP A 52 21.18 -8.07 -7.14
CA ASP A 52 20.95 -7.84 -8.57
C ASP A 52 20.52 -6.38 -8.82
N VAL A 53 20.95 -5.85 -9.97
CA VAL A 53 20.85 -4.41 -10.31
C VAL A 53 19.42 -3.86 -10.28
N ASN A 54 18.42 -4.72 -10.49
CA ASN A 54 17.01 -4.32 -10.62
C ASN A 54 16.13 -4.75 -9.42
N SER A 55 16.69 -5.27 -8.34
CA SER A 55 15.91 -5.47 -7.10
C SER A 55 16.39 -4.49 -6.03
N GLY A 56 15.46 -3.73 -5.46
CA GLY A 56 15.69 -2.96 -4.24
C GLY A 56 15.09 -3.67 -3.02
N ASP A 57 15.50 -3.26 -1.83
CA ASP A 57 14.95 -3.82 -0.57
C ASP A 57 13.49 -3.42 -0.33
N GLY A 58 13.07 -2.26 -0.85
CA GLY A 58 11.67 -1.83 -0.82
C GLY A 58 11.50 -0.33 -1.05
N ALA A 59 10.40 0.05 -1.68
CA ALA A 59 9.93 1.42 -1.80
C ALA A 59 8.41 1.43 -1.71
N GLY A 60 7.83 2.52 -1.20
CA GLY A 60 6.39 2.63 -1.05
C GLY A 60 5.94 4.08 -0.91
N ILE A 61 4.69 4.33 -1.27
CA ILE A 61 4.01 5.60 -1.07
C ILE A 61 2.65 5.32 -0.41
N LEU A 62 2.35 6.06 0.66
CA LEU A 62 1.04 6.05 1.28
C LEU A 62 0.30 7.32 0.86
N VAL A 63 -0.91 7.14 0.32
CA VAL A 63 -1.79 8.23 -0.11
C VAL A 63 -3.16 8.03 0.51
N GLN A 64 -3.97 9.09 0.53
CA GLN A 64 -5.39 8.98 0.85
C GLN A 64 -6.10 8.11 -0.19
N ILE A 65 -7.21 7.46 0.20
CA ILE A 65 -8.04 6.68 -0.73
C ILE A 65 -8.47 7.59 -1.91
N PRO A 66 -8.03 7.31 -3.16
CA PRO A 66 -8.29 8.17 -4.30
C PRO A 66 -9.70 7.90 -4.86
N HIS A 67 -10.75 8.33 -4.16
CA HIS A 67 -12.14 8.01 -4.48
C HIS A 67 -12.51 8.32 -5.94
N GLU A 68 -12.16 9.49 -6.46
CA GLU A 68 -12.47 9.85 -7.86
C GLU A 68 -11.79 8.96 -8.90
N PHE A 69 -10.63 8.38 -8.57
CA PHE A 69 -9.96 7.41 -9.43
C PHE A 69 -10.72 6.09 -9.39
N PHE A 70 -11.05 5.59 -8.20
CA PHE A 70 -11.76 4.31 -8.07
C PHE A 70 -13.16 4.34 -8.70
N VAL A 71 -13.93 5.43 -8.56
CA VAL A 71 -15.24 5.56 -9.21
C VAL A 71 -15.14 5.47 -10.75
N LYS A 72 -14.01 5.90 -11.34
CA LYS A 72 -13.78 5.84 -12.79
C LYS A 72 -13.27 4.48 -13.27
N GLU A 73 -12.51 3.79 -12.42
CA GLU A 73 -11.75 2.60 -12.79
C GLU A 73 -12.51 1.29 -12.51
N LEU A 74 -13.42 1.29 -11.53
CA LEU A 74 -14.09 0.08 -11.06
C LEU A 74 -15.37 -0.23 -11.85
N GLU A 75 -15.68 -1.52 -11.97
CA GLU A 75 -16.89 -2.01 -12.63
C GLU A 75 -18.11 -2.09 -11.69
N PHE A 76 -17.94 -1.74 -10.41
CA PHE A 76 -18.99 -1.75 -9.39
C PHE A 76 -19.14 -0.38 -8.73
N GLU A 77 -20.34 -0.10 -8.23
CA GLU A 77 -20.66 1.16 -7.58
C GLU A 77 -20.04 1.25 -6.18
N LEU A 78 -19.37 2.35 -5.90
CA LEU A 78 -18.82 2.65 -4.58
C LEU A 78 -19.77 3.57 -3.80
N PRO A 79 -19.85 3.41 -2.46
CA PRO A 79 -20.43 4.42 -1.58
C PRO A 79 -19.69 5.75 -1.67
N SER A 80 -20.26 6.77 -1.04
CA SER A 80 -19.61 8.08 -0.90
C SER A 80 -18.22 7.96 -0.27
N SER A 81 -17.32 8.88 -0.65
CA SER A 81 -16.01 9.01 -0.05
C SER A 81 -16.09 9.04 1.49
N GLY A 82 -15.26 8.24 2.15
CA GLY A 82 -15.23 8.11 3.62
C GLY A 82 -16.23 7.10 4.20
N SER A 83 -17.09 6.49 3.37
CA SER A 83 -18.07 5.47 3.78
C SER A 83 -17.68 4.05 3.35
N TYR A 84 -16.46 3.86 2.85
CA TYR A 84 -15.87 2.56 2.54
C TYR A 84 -14.37 2.57 2.82
N GLY A 85 -13.82 1.41 3.14
CA GLY A 85 -12.38 1.17 3.26
C GLY A 85 -11.84 0.35 2.09
N VAL A 86 -10.52 0.41 1.89
CA VAL A 86 -9.81 -0.42 0.92
C VAL A 86 -8.77 -1.26 1.63
N GLY A 87 -8.92 -2.58 1.58
CA GLY A 87 -7.89 -3.52 2.01
C GLY A 87 -6.93 -3.79 0.86
N MET A 88 -5.63 -3.58 1.06
CA MET A 88 -4.56 -3.93 0.12
C MET A 88 -3.86 -5.20 0.62
N PHE A 89 -3.98 -6.30 -0.13
CA PHE A 89 -3.50 -7.61 0.27
C PHE A 89 -2.44 -8.15 -0.68
N PHE A 90 -1.47 -8.85 -0.10
CA PHE A 90 -0.51 -9.68 -0.82
C PHE A 90 -0.87 -11.14 -0.57
N LEU A 91 -1.33 -11.80 -1.63
CA LEU A 91 -1.85 -13.16 -1.60
C LEU A 91 -0.86 -14.14 -2.26
N PRO A 92 -0.96 -15.45 -1.95
CA PRO A 92 -0.23 -16.48 -2.70
C PRO A 92 -0.48 -16.39 -4.21
N ILE A 93 0.53 -16.71 -5.03
CA ILE A 93 0.38 -16.82 -6.49
C ILE A 93 -0.45 -18.06 -6.85
N ASP A 94 -0.27 -19.14 -6.09
CA ASP A 94 -1.02 -20.40 -6.23
C ASP A 94 -2.51 -20.15 -6.00
N GLU A 95 -3.33 -20.49 -6.99
CA GLU A 95 -4.74 -20.12 -7.05
C GLU A 95 -5.58 -20.77 -5.94
N ASP A 96 -5.35 -22.03 -5.61
CA ASP A 96 -6.08 -22.73 -4.56
C ASP A 96 -5.78 -22.13 -3.18
N LYS A 97 -4.51 -21.83 -2.91
CA LYS A 97 -4.10 -21.13 -1.68
C LYS A 97 -4.66 -19.71 -1.65
N ARG A 98 -4.63 -18.99 -2.78
CA ARG A 98 -5.18 -17.64 -2.90
C ARG A 98 -6.67 -17.63 -2.58
N ASN A 99 -7.44 -18.53 -3.19
CA ASN A 99 -8.88 -18.64 -2.97
C ASN A 99 -9.18 -18.97 -1.50
N SER A 100 -8.38 -19.84 -0.87
CA SER A 100 -8.50 -20.13 0.57
C SER A 100 -8.28 -18.88 1.44
N VAL A 101 -7.31 -18.02 1.10
CA VAL A 101 -7.09 -16.76 1.83
C VAL A 101 -8.21 -15.75 1.56
N ILE A 102 -8.72 -15.67 0.32
CA ILE A 102 -9.87 -14.82 -0.01
C ILE A 102 -11.10 -15.24 0.80
N THR A 103 -11.36 -16.53 0.96
CA THR A 103 -12.43 -17.03 1.83
C THR A 103 -12.26 -16.55 3.26
N ILE A 104 -11.04 -16.63 3.82
CA ILE A 104 -10.77 -16.11 5.17
C ILE A 104 -11.08 -14.62 5.28
N ILE A 105 -10.67 -13.82 4.29
CA ILE A 105 -10.96 -12.37 4.26
C ILE A 105 -12.48 -12.15 4.24
N THR A 106 -13.21 -12.83 3.37
CA THR A 106 -14.67 -12.73 3.27
C THR A 106 -15.37 -13.12 4.56
N ASP A 107 -14.96 -14.23 5.17
CA ASP A 107 -15.55 -14.75 6.41
C ASP A 107 -15.31 -13.79 7.58
N VAL A 108 -14.09 -13.26 7.74
CA VAL A 108 -13.77 -12.30 8.80
C VAL A 108 -14.58 -11.02 8.64
N VAL A 109 -14.61 -10.44 7.44
CA VAL A 109 -15.42 -9.24 7.14
C VAL A 109 -16.90 -9.47 7.47
N GLY A 110 -17.46 -10.61 7.03
CA GLY A 110 -18.84 -10.97 7.30
C GLY A 110 -19.13 -11.22 8.78
N SER A 111 -18.22 -11.87 9.50
CA SER A 111 -18.36 -12.16 10.95
C SER A 111 -18.39 -10.89 11.80
N GLU A 112 -17.73 -9.83 11.33
CA GLU A 112 -17.72 -8.52 11.95
C GLU A 112 -18.96 -7.67 11.56
N GLY A 113 -19.89 -8.21 10.77
CA GLY A 113 -21.09 -7.50 10.33
C GLY A 113 -20.80 -6.42 9.30
N SER A 114 -19.71 -6.56 8.56
CA SER A 114 -19.31 -5.71 7.44
C SER A 114 -19.52 -6.45 6.10
N ALA A 115 -19.47 -5.72 4.99
CA ALA A 115 -19.72 -6.27 3.66
C ALA A 115 -18.60 -5.91 2.69
N ILE A 116 -18.30 -6.84 1.77
CA ILE A 116 -17.43 -6.56 0.62
C ILE A 116 -18.33 -6.05 -0.52
N VAL A 117 -18.06 -4.83 -0.97
CA VAL A 117 -18.74 -4.18 -2.11
C VAL A 117 -18.21 -4.72 -3.43
N GLY A 118 -16.91 -4.96 -3.49
CA GLY A 118 -16.25 -5.44 -4.68
C GLY A 118 -14.76 -5.64 -4.45
N THR A 119 -14.10 -6.13 -5.48
CA THR A 119 -12.73 -6.62 -5.43
C THR A 119 -11.99 -6.18 -6.68
N ARG A 120 -10.69 -5.98 -6.59
CA ARG A 120 -9.86 -5.52 -7.71
C ARG A 120 -8.50 -6.21 -7.71
N ASP A 121 -8.18 -6.84 -8.82
CA ASP A 121 -6.83 -7.27 -9.12
C ASP A 121 -6.01 -6.03 -9.47
N VAL A 122 -4.92 -5.78 -8.73
CA VAL A 122 -4.16 -4.53 -8.90
C VAL A 122 -3.26 -4.67 -10.12
N PRO A 123 -3.40 -3.80 -11.14
CA PRO A 123 -2.55 -3.85 -12.32
C PRO A 123 -1.10 -3.53 -11.96
N PHE A 124 -0.17 -4.25 -12.56
CA PHE A 124 1.27 -4.05 -12.38
C PHE A 124 2.02 -4.30 -13.69
N VAL A 125 3.24 -3.78 -13.78
CA VAL A 125 4.19 -4.05 -14.87
C VAL A 125 5.42 -4.71 -14.25
N SER A 126 5.73 -5.95 -14.64
CA SER A 126 6.84 -6.71 -14.06
C SER A 126 8.17 -6.56 -14.79
N ASP A 127 8.19 -5.95 -15.98
CA ASP A 127 9.38 -5.79 -16.82
C ASP A 127 10.54 -5.05 -16.14
N SER A 128 10.24 -4.21 -15.14
CA SER A 128 11.24 -3.45 -14.37
C SER A 128 11.77 -4.18 -13.13
N LEU A 129 11.23 -5.35 -12.78
CA LEU A 129 11.59 -6.08 -11.57
C LEU A 129 12.80 -7.00 -11.82
N GLY A 130 13.76 -6.99 -10.90
CA GLY A 130 14.84 -7.97 -10.88
C GLY A 130 14.34 -9.41 -10.63
N PRO A 131 15.07 -10.44 -11.08
CA PRO A 131 14.67 -11.84 -10.92
C PRO A 131 14.35 -12.23 -9.48
N LYS A 132 15.08 -11.67 -8.50
CA LYS A 132 14.83 -11.95 -7.09
C LYS A 132 13.48 -11.41 -6.64
N ALA A 133 13.20 -10.13 -6.89
CA ALA A 133 11.91 -9.52 -6.57
C ALA A 133 10.74 -10.24 -7.26
N LEU A 134 10.91 -10.58 -8.54
CA LEU A 134 9.90 -11.29 -9.32
C LEU A 134 9.60 -12.69 -8.76
N SER A 135 10.62 -13.42 -8.32
CA SER A 135 10.44 -14.77 -7.74
C SER A 135 9.65 -14.78 -6.43
N SER A 136 9.66 -13.65 -5.70
CA SER A 136 8.92 -13.45 -4.45
C SER A 136 7.66 -12.61 -4.61
N MET A 137 7.29 -12.23 -5.84
CA MET A 137 6.17 -11.33 -6.09
C MET A 137 4.84 -11.98 -5.67
N PRO A 138 4.03 -11.34 -4.80
CA PRO A 138 2.73 -11.86 -4.45
C PRO A 138 1.69 -11.51 -5.53
N PHE A 139 0.53 -12.15 -5.44
CA PHE A 139 -0.66 -11.66 -6.12
C PHE A 139 -1.21 -10.45 -5.36
N ILE A 140 -1.31 -9.29 -6.01
CA ILE A 140 -1.73 -8.03 -5.37
C ILE A 140 -3.22 -7.82 -5.58
N TYR A 141 -3.95 -7.72 -4.48
CA TYR A 141 -5.41 -7.76 -4.47
C TYR A 141 -6.00 -6.68 -3.57
N GLN A 142 -7.08 -6.04 -4.03
CA GLN A 142 -7.81 -5.04 -3.28
C GLN A 142 -9.24 -5.48 -2.99
N THR A 143 -9.71 -5.25 -1.76
CA THR A 143 -11.12 -5.41 -1.38
C THR A 143 -11.71 -4.10 -0.89
N PHE A 144 -12.94 -3.81 -1.28
CA PHE A 144 -13.66 -2.60 -0.89
C PHE A 144 -14.72 -2.98 0.14
N ILE A 145 -14.62 -2.43 1.35
CA ILE A 145 -15.37 -2.89 2.52
C ILE A 145 -16.24 -1.76 3.08
N THR A 146 -17.48 -2.08 3.45
CA THR A 146 -18.42 -1.17 4.13
C THR A 146 -18.93 -1.80 5.43
N SER A 147 -19.45 -0.99 6.34
CA SER A 147 -19.99 -1.49 7.61
C SER A 147 -21.13 -0.60 8.12
N ASN A 148 -22.38 -1.08 8.07
CA ASN A 148 -23.55 -0.50 8.75
C ASN A 148 -23.62 1.04 8.77
N ASP A 149 -23.47 1.68 7.60
CA ASP A 149 -23.46 3.14 7.41
C ASP A 149 -22.39 3.92 8.20
N LEU A 150 -21.38 3.23 8.75
CA LEU A 150 -20.23 3.86 9.39
C LEU A 150 -19.40 4.64 8.37
N SER A 151 -18.82 5.75 8.83
CA SER A 151 -17.93 6.59 8.04
C SER A 151 -16.82 7.19 8.90
N GLY A 152 -15.77 7.69 8.26
CA GLY A 152 -14.65 8.36 8.93
C GLY A 152 -14.00 7.48 10.01
N ASP A 153 -13.70 8.07 11.17
CA ASP A 153 -12.98 7.40 12.26
C ASP A 153 -13.68 6.13 12.77
N ASP A 154 -15.01 6.07 12.74
CA ASP A 154 -15.74 4.88 13.23
C ASP A 154 -15.61 3.71 12.26
N LEU A 155 -15.61 3.98 10.96
CA LEU A 155 -15.30 2.99 9.95
C LEU A 155 -13.83 2.54 10.09
N GLU A 156 -12.89 3.47 10.25
CA GLU A 156 -11.47 3.13 10.42
C GLU A 156 -11.23 2.23 11.65
N ARG A 157 -11.89 2.50 12.79
CA ARG A 157 -11.82 1.63 13.98
C ARG A 157 -12.36 0.24 13.70
N LYS A 158 -13.46 0.14 12.94
CA LYS A 158 -14.04 -1.15 12.58
C LYS A 158 -13.12 -1.95 11.67
N LEU A 159 -12.56 -1.31 10.65
CA LEU A 159 -11.60 -1.91 9.72
C LEU A 159 -10.30 -2.33 10.43
N TYR A 160 -9.88 -1.59 11.46
CA TYR A 160 -8.75 -1.99 12.31
C TYR A 160 -9.00 -3.30 13.06
N ILE A 161 -10.23 -3.57 13.51
CA ILE A 161 -10.60 -4.82 14.18
C ILE A 161 -10.65 -5.98 13.16
N ILE A 162 -11.11 -5.70 11.94
CA ILE A 162 -11.18 -6.68 10.85
C ILE A 162 -9.78 -7.13 10.37
N ARG A 163 -8.78 -6.25 10.44
CA ARG A 163 -7.42 -6.48 9.95
C ARG A 163 -6.55 -7.24 10.94
#